data_AF-A0A285Q2Q3-F1
#
_entry.id   AF-A0A285Q2Q3-F1
#
_cell.length_a   1.000
_cell.length_b   1.000
_cell.length_c   1.000
_cell.angle_alpha   90.00
_cell.angle_beta   90.00
_cell.angle_gamma   90.00
#
_symmetry.space_group_name_H-M   'P 1'
#
loop_
_entity.id
_entity.type
_entity.pdbx_description
1 polymer ?
#
loop_
_entity_poly.entity_id
_entity_poly.type
_entity_poly.pdbx_seq_one_letter_code
_entity_poly.pdbx_strand_id
1 'polypeptide(L)' 'MKLMKATQFRIRYFEKGSEPDMKTLKKLIEEGDLPGQKMGTIYYVDLDRIKVSSNPLVNKVLAA' A
#
# COMPACT_ATOMS: atom_id res chain seq x y z
N MET A 1 9.63 8.99 -7.32
CA MET A 1 8.61 7.94 -7.50
C MET A 1 9.24 6.59 -7.23
N LYS A 2 9.07 6.12 -5.99
CA LYS A 2 9.59 4.85 -5.52
C LYS A 2 8.50 3.77 -5.59
N LEU A 3 8.51 3.01 -6.68
CA LEU A 3 7.58 1.90 -6.89
C LEU A 3 8.06 0.60 -6.25
N MET A 4 7.14 -0.11 -5.60
CA MET A 4 7.34 -1.46 -5.09
C MET A 4 6.29 -2.39 -5.66
N LYS A 5 6.65 -3.62 -6.06
CA LYS A 5 5.65 -4.60 -6.51
C LYS A 5 4.63 -4.85 -5.40
N ALA A 6 3.34 -4.92 -5.72
CA ALA A 6 2.28 -5.15 -4.74
C ALA A 6 2.48 -6.47 -3.95
N THR A 7 3.03 -7.51 -4.59
CA THR A 7 3.40 -8.78 -3.91
C THR A 7 4.48 -8.58 -2.84
N GLN A 8 5.47 -7.73 -3.11
CA GLN A 8 6.53 -7.42 -2.16
C GLN A 8 6.04 -6.49 -1.05
N PHE A 9 5.20 -5.51 -1.42
CA PHE A 9 4.56 -4.61 -0.46
C PHE A 9 3.76 -5.40 0.59
N ARG A 10 2.95 -6.36 0.13
CA ARG A 10 2.19 -7.28 1.00
C ARG A 10 3.07 -7.93 2.05
N ILE A 11 4.18 -8.56 1.64
CA ILE A 11 5.05 -9.33 2.54
C ILE A 11 5.82 -8.42 3.50
N ARG A 12 6.11 -7.18 3.10
CA ARG A 12 6.98 -6.28 3.86
C ARG A 12 6.26 -5.44 4.92
N TYR A 13 5.01 -5.05 4.66
CA TYR A 13 4.31 -4.05 5.45
C TYR A 13 3.15 -4.59 6.30
N PHE A 14 2.90 -5.89 6.24
CA PHE A 14 1.86 -6.55 7.02
C PHE A 14 2.49 -7.66 7.86
N GLU A 15 1.92 -7.88 9.04
CA GLU A 15 2.29 -9.02 9.89
C GLU A 15 1.96 -10.33 9.20
N LYS A 16 2.79 -11.35 9.44
CA LYS A 16 2.63 -12.66 8.81
C LYS A 16 1.26 -13.27 9.13
N GLY A 17 0.50 -13.63 8.10
CA GLY A 17 -0.85 -14.17 8.21
C GLY A 17 -1.96 -13.11 8.26
N SER A 18 -1.61 -11.83 8.35
CA SER A 18 -2.56 -10.71 8.31
C SER A 18 -2.54 -9.97 6.97
N GLU A 19 -1.75 -10.44 6.01
CA GLU A 19 -1.57 -9.72 4.76
C GLU A 19 -2.79 -9.90 3.82
N PRO A 20 -3.29 -8.82 3.19
CA PRO A 20 -4.40 -8.92 2.26
C PRO A 20 -4.00 -9.75 1.04
N ASP A 21 -4.97 -10.48 0.47
CA ASP A 21 -4.72 -11.22 -0.76
C ASP A 21 -4.41 -10.28 -1.94
N MET A 22 -3.89 -10.86 -3.04
CA MET A 22 -3.56 -10.05 -4.23
C MET A 22 -4.79 -9.44 -4.90
N LYS A 23 -5.98 -10.03 -4.73
CA LYS A 23 -7.21 -9.51 -5.35
C LYS A 23 -7.61 -8.19 -4.67
N THR A 24 -7.55 -8.18 -3.35
CA THR A 24 -7.81 -7.02 -2.49
C THR A 24 -6.80 -5.91 -2.78
N LEU A 25 -5.50 -6.22 -2.80
CA LEU A 25 -4.46 -5.22 -3.11
C LEU A 25 -4.64 -4.57 -4.49
N LYS A 26 -5.00 -5.36 -5.51
CA LYS A 26 -5.28 -4.82 -6.85
C LYS A 26 -6.50 -3.91 -6.83
N LYS A 27 -7.58 -4.34 -6.18
CA LYS A 27 -8.81 -3.56 -6.05
C LYS A 27 -8.56 -2.21 -5.37
N LEU A 28 -7.81 -2.19 -4.27
CA LEU A 28 -7.45 -0.94 -3.57
C LEU A 28 -6.62 0.01 -4.46
N ILE A 29 -5.74 -0.53 -5.31
CA ILE A 29 -4.96 0.29 -6.26
C ILE A 29 -5.87 0.84 -7.36
N GLU A 30 -6.82 0.05 -7.85
CA GLU A 30 -7.74 0.43 -8.92
C GLU A 30 -8.81 1.43 -8.45
N GLU A 31 -9.28 1.29 -7.21
CA GLU A 31 -10.22 2.21 -6.56
C GLU A 31 -9.55 3.48 -6.04
N GLY A 32 -8.21 3.50 -5.99
CA GLY A 32 -7.41 4.66 -5.57
C GLY A 32 -7.19 4.77 -4.05
N ASP A 33 -7.70 3.82 -3.27
CA ASP A 33 -7.50 3.73 -1.82
C ASP A 33 -6.04 3.46 -1.44
N LEU A 34 -5.31 2.75 -2.30
CA LEU A 34 -3.88 2.53 -2.16
C LEU A 34 -3.14 3.19 -3.32
N PRO A 35 -2.29 4.21 -3.08
CA PRO A 35 -1.51 4.84 -4.12
C PRO A 35 -0.66 3.82 -4.89
N GLY A 36 -0.93 3.67 -6.17
CA GLY A 36 -0.26 2.69 -7.00
C GLY A 36 -0.71 2.76 -8.46
N GLN A 37 -0.15 1.87 -9.27
CA GLN A 37 -0.52 1.73 -10.67
C GLN A 37 -0.27 0.33 -11.20
N LYS A 38 -0.99 -0.01 -12.26
CA LYS A 38 -0.74 -1.20 -13.07
C LYS A 38 0.23 -0.85 -14.21
N MET A 39 1.27 -1.65 -14.38
CA MET A 39 2.17 -1.60 -15.52
C MET A 39 2.20 -2.98 -16.19
N GLY A 40 1.50 -3.10 -17.32
CA GLY A 40 1.26 -4.39 -17.96
C GLY A 40 0.40 -5.30 -17.07
N THR A 41 0.94 -6.47 -16.69
CA THR A 41 0.25 -7.43 -15.79
C THR A 41 0.64 -7.24 -14.33
N ILE A 42 1.62 -6.39 -14.04
CA ILE A 42 2.20 -6.22 -12.70
C ILE A 42 1.61 -4.98 -12.04
N TYR A 43 1.26 -5.09 -10.76
CA TYR A 43 0.79 -3.98 -9.94
C TYR A 43 1.92 -3.48 -9.05
N TYR A 44 2.03 -2.17 -8.96
CA TYR A 44 3.02 -1.47 -8.16
C TYR A 44 2.33 -0.51 -7.20
N VAL A 45 2.92 -0.37 -6.03
CA VAL A 45 2.53 0.57 -4.99
C VAL A 45 3.53 1.72 -4.99
N ASP A 46 3.03 2.96 -4.93
CA ASP A 46 3.84 4.16 -4.86
C ASP A 46 4.12 4.53 -3.39
N LEU A 47 5.32 4.19 -2.93
CA LEU A 47 5.73 4.40 -1.55
C LEU A 47 5.92 5.87 -1.19
N ASP A 48 6.19 6.74 -2.17
CA ASP A 48 6.35 8.17 -1.91
C ASP A 48 4.98 8.78 -1.56
N ARG A 49 3.90 8.29 -2.18
CA ARG A 49 2.53 8.76 -1.95
C ARG A 49 1.88 8.18 -0.71
N ILE A 50 2.25 6.98 -0.27
CA ILE A 50 1.75 6.38 0.98
C ILE A 50 2.13 7.22 2.21
N LYS A 51 3.34 7.80 2.24
CA LYS A 51 3.78 8.63 3.37
C LYS A 51 2.90 9.86 3.59
N VAL A 52 2.24 10.32 2.53
CA VAL A 52 1.35 11.48 2.55
C VAL A 52 -0.06 11.12 3.05
N SER A 53 -0.48 9.85 2.92
CA SER A 53 -1.82 9.40 3.31
C SER A 53 -1.92 8.89 4.76
N SER A 54 -0.86 9.04 5.57
CA SER A 54 -0.93 8.80 7.01
C SER A 54 -1.87 9.83 7.64
N ASN A 55 -3.10 9.39 7.91
CA ASN A 55 -4.16 10.17 8.53
C ASN A 55 -3.61 10.95 9.76
N PRO A 56 -3.77 12.28 9.82
CA PRO A 56 -3.24 13.11 10.90
C PRO A 56 -3.60 12.64 12.31
N LEU A 57 -4.74 11.93 12.44
CA LEU A 57 -5.23 11.38 13.70
C LEU A 57 -4.40 10.19 14.20
N VAL A 58 -3.89 9.34 13.30
CA VAL A 58 -3.09 8.16 13.67
C VAL A 58 -1.70 8.57 14.17
N ASN A 59 -1.10 9.59 13.56
CA ASN A 59 0.19 10.14 14.01
C ASN A 59 0.11 10.79 15.41
N LYS A 60 -1.05 11.35 15.79
CA LYS A 60 -1.24 11.93 17.14
C LYS A 60 -1.32 10.88 18.24
N VAL A 61 -1.84 9.69 17.94
CA VAL A 61 -1.97 8.62 18.94
C VAL A 61 -0.66 7.84 19.12
N LEU A 62 0.17 7.73 18.08
CA LEU A 62 1.48 7.07 18.14
C LEU A 62 2.60 7.92 18.74
N ALA A 63 2.40 9.25 18.83
CA ALA A 63 3.37 10.19 19.42
C ALA A 63 3.10 10.52 20.89
N ALA A 64 2.12 9.84 21.52
CA ALA A 64 1.70 10.02 22.91
C ALA A 64 2.23 8.90 23.81
#